data_AF-A0A4Y4DWK9-F1
#
_entry.id   AF-A0A4Y4DWK9-F1
#
_cell.length_a   1.000
_cell.length_b   1.000
_cell.length_c   1.000
_cell.angle_alpha   90.00
_cell.angle_beta   90.00
_cell.angle_gamma   90.00
#
_symmetry.space_group_name_H-M   'P 1'
#
loop_
_entity.id
_entity.type
_entity.pdbx_description
1 polymer ?
#
loop_
_entity_poly.entity_id
_entity_poly.type
_entity_poly.pdbx_seq_one_letter_code
_entity_poly.pdbx_strand_id
1 'polypeptide(L)'
;MITARMTAGRRIAASLAVAALAFGVTSCGAINEQSTSTNYAASDGINLNVSDAQVRNLMFVTNEQGTDARLIGTVVNSGKSDLSLEIKAGSAAAVTVKVPANGETKLEDDANKTVITNLGIKPGEHAETTFTTSGATQNFSVPVVDGTLAEYRAFVPGGYTGTSTDHLKPSPATSGH
;
A
#
# COMPACT_ATOMS: atom_id res chain seq x y z
N MET A 1 29.93 -8.22 64.93
CA MET A 1 30.24 -7.63 63.59
C MET A 1 30.13 -8.62 62.41
N ILE A 2 29.88 -9.91 62.61
CA ILE A 2 29.83 -10.91 61.52
C ILE A 2 28.48 -10.94 60.78
N THR A 3 27.38 -10.59 61.45
CA THR A 3 26.01 -10.71 60.91
C THR A 3 25.69 -9.72 59.77
N ALA A 4 26.27 -8.51 59.81
CA ALA A 4 26.01 -7.45 58.82
C ALA A 4 26.59 -7.75 57.43
N ARG A 5 27.69 -8.53 57.36
CA ARG A 5 28.35 -8.89 56.10
C ARG A 5 27.56 -9.96 55.31
N MET A 6 26.91 -10.88 56.02
CA MET A 6 26.05 -11.91 55.40
C MET A 6 24.79 -11.31 54.76
N THR A 7 24.21 -10.26 55.37
CA THR A 7 23.01 -9.60 54.83
C THR A 7 23.32 -8.80 53.57
N ALA A 8 24.48 -8.17 53.50
CA ALA A 8 24.92 -7.42 52.32
C ALA A 8 25.14 -8.33 51.10
N GLY A 9 25.82 -9.47 51.27
CA GLY A 9 26.02 -10.44 50.18
C GLY A 9 24.72 -11.03 49.64
N ARG A 10 23.76 -11.31 50.51
CA ARG A 10 22.44 -11.85 50.12
C ARG A 10 21.59 -10.85 49.36
N ARG A 11 21.69 -9.55 49.70
CA ARG A 11 21.02 -8.47 48.96
C ARG A 11 21.63 -8.28 47.57
N ILE A 12 22.96 -8.32 47.46
CA ILE A 12 23.67 -8.22 46.18
C ILE A 12 23.27 -9.38 45.25
N ALA A 13 23.27 -10.61 45.75
CA ALA A 13 22.87 -11.78 44.98
C ALA A 13 21.41 -11.70 44.51
N ALA A 14 20.50 -11.23 45.37
CA ALA A 14 19.09 -11.03 45.01
C ALA A 14 18.91 -9.96 43.92
N SER A 15 19.61 -8.83 44.01
CA SER A 15 19.57 -7.79 42.96
C SER A 15 20.12 -8.28 41.62
N LEU A 16 21.19 -9.08 41.63
CA LEU A 16 21.76 -9.65 40.40
C LEU A 16 20.79 -10.67 39.77
N ALA A 17 20.12 -11.48 40.57
CA ALA A 17 19.10 -12.41 40.09
C ALA A 17 17.90 -11.69 39.45
N VAL A 18 17.41 -10.62 40.08
CA VAL A 18 16.31 -9.80 39.53
C VAL A 18 16.74 -9.12 38.23
N ALA A 19 17.96 -8.59 38.15
CA ALA A 19 18.49 -8.01 36.92
C ALA A 19 18.60 -9.05 35.80
N ALA A 20 19.14 -10.24 36.09
CA ALA A 20 19.26 -11.33 35.12
C ALA A 20 17.88 -11.81 34.61
N LEU A 21 16.87 -11.87 35.48
CA LEU A 21 15.49 -12.18 35.10
C LEU A 21 14.87 -11.07 34.23
N ALA A 22 15.05 -9.80 34.60
CA ALA A 22 14.54 -8.67 33.82
C ALA A 22 15.13 -8.65 32.41
N PHE A 23 16.46 -8.79 32.27
CA PHE A 23 17.14 -8.85 30.98
C PHE A 23 16.80 -10.11 30.18
N GLY A 24 16.70 -11.26 30.85
CA GLY A 24 16.33 -12.53 30.23
C GLY A 24 14.92 -12.51 29.63
N VAL A 25 13.94 -11.93 30.31
CA VAL A 25 12.55 -11.82 29.82
C VAL A 25 12.42 -10.80 28.68
N THR A 26 13.18 -9.69 28.71
CA THR A 26 13.20 -8.73 27.58
C THR A 26 13.96 -9.23 26.34
N SER A 27 14.75 -10.30 26.46
CA SER A 27 15.58 -10.80 25.35
C SER A 27 14.77 -11.23 24.13
N CYS A 28 13.59 -11.83 24.32
CA CYS A 28 12.71 -12.24 23.23
C CYS A 28 12.17 -11.05 22.41
N GLY A 29 12.05 -9.86 23.00
CA GLY A 29 11.64 -8.64 22.28
C GLY A 29 12.76 -8.00 21.46
N ALA A 30 14.02 -8.33 21.76
CA ALA A 30 15.19 -7.82 21.03
C ALA A 30 15.53 -8.65 19.77
N ILE A 31 15.07 -9.91 19.73
CA ILE A 31 15.32 -10.84 18.61
C ILE A 31 14.09 -11.09 17.73
N ASN A 32 12.90 -10.63 18.14
CA ASN A 32 11.70 -10.72 17.32
C ASN A 32 11.49 -9.43 16.52
N GLU A 33 11.23 -9.58 15.22
CA GLU A 33 10.74 -8.50 14.36
C GLU A 33 9.42 -7.98 14.94
N GLN A 34 9.30 -6.67 15.14
CA GLN A 34 8.04 -6.08 15.58
C GLN A 34 7.04 -6.15 14.41
N SER A 35 5.96 -6.91 14.53
CA SER A 35 4.99 -7.04 13.44
C SER A 35 4.36 -5.70 13.01
N THR A 36 4.39 -4.68 13.88
CA THR A 36 3.92 -3.33 13.57
C THR A 36 4.87 -2.53 12.67
N SER A 37 6.12 -2.94 12.50
CA SER A 37 7.06 -2.30 11.55
C SER A 37 7.06 -2.93 10.16
N THR A 38 6.29 -4.00 9.96
CA THR A 38 6.13 -4.63 8.64
C THR A 38 5.27 -3.72 7.75
N ASN A 39 5.92 -3.07 6.79
CA ASN A 39 5.24 -2.24 5.81
C ASN A 39 4.50 -3.13 4.80
N TYR A 40 3.19 -2.99 4.74
CA TYR A 40 2.35 -3.62 3.72
C TYR A 40 1.39 -2.60 3.12
N ALA A 41 0.75 -2.94 2.00
CA ALA A 41 -0.33 -2.12 1.47
C ALA A 41 -1.62 -2.42 2.23
N ALA A 42 -1.99 -1.52 3.15
CA ALA A 42 -3.17 -1.67 4.02
C ALA A 42 -4.52 -1.38 3.34
N SER A 43 -4.49 -1.07 2.06
CA SER A 43 -5.63 -0.65 1.24
C SER A 43 -5.64 -1.47 -0.05
N ASP A 44 -6.63 -1.24 -0.90
CA ASP A 44 -6.86 -2.02 -2.13
C ASP A 44 -5.76 -1.83 -3.19
N GLY A 45 -4.95 -0.78 -3.08
CA GLY A 45 -3.82 -0.52 -3.97
C GLY A 45 -2.50 -1.08 -3.45
N ILE A 46 -1.42 -0.79 -4.18
CA ILE A 46 -0.06 -1.26 -3.85
C ILE A 46 0.84 -0.11 -3.42
N ASN A 47 1.89 -0.47 -2.66
CA ASN A 47 2.94 0.46 -2.25
C ASN A 47 4.27 -0.01 -2.85
N LEU A 48 5.00 0.88 -3.52
CA LEU A 48 6.36 0.59 -4.00
C LEU A 48 7.25 1.84 -3.98
N ASN A 49 8.55 1.65 -4.09
CA ASN A 49 9.53 2.73 -4.23
C ASN A 49 10.39 2.51 -5.48
N VAL A 50 10.60 3.55 -6.28
CA VAL A 50 11.52 3.57 -7.43
C VAL A 50 12.38 4.81 -7.38
N SER A 51 13.67 4.67 -7.08
CA SER A 51 14.53 5.81 -6.80
C SER A 51 13.87 6.72 -5.74
N ASP A 52 13.72 8.02 -6.01
CA ASP A 52 13.08 8.99 -5.12
C ASP A 52 11.53 9.00 -5.21
N ALA A 53 10.93 8.24 -6.13
CA ALA A 53 9.47 8.09 -6.22
C ALA A 53 8.98 7.06 -5.19
N GLN A 54 8.11 7.51 -4.31
CA GLN A 54 7.36 6.69 -3.37
C GLN A 54 5.91 6.61 -3.82
N VAL A 55 5.52 5.46 -4.39
CA VAL A 55 4.17 5.19 -4.86
C VAL A 55 3.36 4.59 -3.72
N ARG A 56 2.21 5.21 -3.40
CA ARG A 56 1.37 4.85 -2.27
C ARG A 56 -0.07 4.59 -2.72
N ASN A 57 -0.61 3.46 -2.30
CA ASN A 57 -1.97 3.00 -2.57
C ASN A 57 -2.35 3.10 -4.06
N LEU A 58 -1.46 2.66 -4.95
CA LEU A 58 -1.72 2.73 -6.39
C LEU A 58 -2.62 1.57 -6.83
N MET A 59 -3.68 1.90 -7.56
CA MET A 59 -4.55 0.94 -8.25
C MET A 59 -5.09 1.54 -9.54
N PHE A 60 -5.67 0.69 -10.39
CA PHE A 60 -6.34 1.09 -11.62
C PHE A 60 -7.85 0.92 -11.47
N VAL A 61 -8.61 2.00 -11.58
CA VAL A 61 -10.08 1.96 -11.61
C VAL A 61 -10.54 1.99 -13.07
N THR A 62 -11.23 0.95 -13.51
CA THR A 62 -11.64 0.75 -14.91
C THR A 62 -13.15 0.56 -15.05
N ASN A 63 -13.63 0.61 -16.30
CA ASN A 63 -14.98 0.19 -16.66
C ASN A 63 -15.08 -1.34 -16.77
N GLU A 64 -16.29 -1.88 -16.90
CA GLU A 64 -16.51 -3.33 -17.01
C GLU A 64 -15.79 -3.97 -18.21
N GLN A 65 -15.53 -3.18 -19.26
CA GLN A 65 -14.84 -3.63 -20.46
C GLN A 65 -13.31 -3.70 -20.26
N GLY A 66 -12.76 -3.12 -19.19
CA GLY A 66 -11.32 -3.11 -18.93
C GLY A 66 -10.52 -2.25 -19.91
N THR A 67 -11.17 -1.33 -20.64
CA THR A 67 -10.53 -0.62 -21.76
C THR A 67 -9.74 0.58 -21.28
N ASP A 68 -10.36 1.44 -20.48
CA ASP A 68 -9.74 2.67 -19.97
C ASP A 68 -9.69 2.58 -18.46
N ALA A 69 -8.52 2.85 -17.88
CA ALA A 69 -8.33 2.78 -16.44
C ALA A 69 -7.71 4.06 -15.88
N ARG A 70 -8.39 4.68 -14.91
CA ARG A 70 -7.89 5.82 -14.15
C ARG A 70 -6.93 5.32 -13.07
N LEU A 71 -5.79 5.98 -12.93
CA LEU A 71 -4.88 5.75 -11.81
C LEU A 71 -5.43 6.44 -10.56
N ILE A 72 -5.43 5.71 -9.45
CA ILE A 72 -5.75 6.23 -8.11
C ILE A 72 -4.61 5.87 -7.17
N GLY A 73 -4.20 6.82 -6.33
CA GLY A 73 -3.06 6.71 -5.43
C GLY A 73 -2.26 8.00 -5.39
N THR A 74 -1.19 8.01 -4.59
CA THR A 74 -0.33 9.18 -4.42
C THR A 74 1.11 8.82 -4.79
N VAL A 75 1.78 9.71 -5.53
CA VAL A 75 3.22 9.62 -5.77
C VAL A 75 3.91 10.73 -5.00
N VAL A 76 4.76 10.36 -4.04
CA VAL A 76 5.56 11.28 -3.23
C VAL A 76 6.99 11.29 -3.76
N ASN A 77 7.58 12.48 -3.92
CA ASN A 77 8.96 12.65 -4.34
C ASN A 77 9.80 13.06 -3.13
N SER A 78 10.64 12.15 -2.64
CA SER A 78 11.58 12.44 -1.54
C SER A 78 12.87 13.13 -2.00
N GLY A 79 13.00 13.40 -3.29
CA GLY A 79 14.15 14.06 -3.90
C GLY A 79 14.11 15.59 -3.83
N LYS A 80 15.25 16.21 -4.12
CA LYS A 80 15.43 17.68 -4.10
C LYS A 80 15.13 18.36 -5.44
N SER A 81 14.79 17.59 -6.47
CA SER A 81 14.43 18.07 -7.81
C SER A 81 13.10 17.46 -8.25
N ASP A 82 12.42 18.12 -9.17
CA ASP A 82 11.20 17.58 -9.78
C ASP A 82 11.46 16.22 -10.42
N LEU A 83 10.47 15.34 -10.34
CA LEU A 83 10.54 13.95 -10.79
C LEU A 83 9.45 13.68 -11.82
N SER A 84 9.75 12.79 -12.77
CA SER A 84 8.77 12.27 -13.73
C SER A 84 8.77 10.75 -13.66
N LEU A 85 7.68 10.19 -13.17
CA LEU A 85 7.47 8.75 -13.08
C LEU A 85 6.69 8.27 -14.31
N GLU A 86 7.34 7.46 -15.13
CA GLU A 86 6.70 6.74 -16.22
C GLU A 86 6.06 5.44 -15.68
N ILE A 87 4.80 5.21 -16.03
CA ILE A 87 4.02 4.04 -15.63
C ILE A 87 3.48 3.37 -16.90
N LYS A 88 3.87 2.12 -17.13
CA LYS A 88 3.42 1.31 -18.27
C LYS A 88 2.77 0.03 -17.78
N ALA A 89 1.48 -0.14 -18.03
CA ALA A 89 0.72 -1.32 -17.65
C ALA A 89 0.45 -2.24 -18.84
N GLY A 90 0.87 -3.50 -18.76
CA GLY A 90 0.68 -4.49 -19.81
C GLY A 90 1.23 -4.04 -21.17
N SER A 91 0.38 -4.15 -22.19
CA SER A 91 0.69 -3.71 -23.57
C SER A 91 0.28 -2.26 -23.85
N ALA A 92 -0.32 -1.56 -22.89
CA ALA A 92 -0.80 -0.20 -23.09
C ALA A 92 0.36 0.81 -23.24
N ALA A 93 0.02 1.98 -23.77
CA ALA A 93 0.95 3.10 -23.83
C ALA A 93 1.31 3.56 -22.41
N ALA A 94 2.56 3.99 -22.22
CA ALA A 94 3.02 4.53 -20.95
C ALA A 94 2.39 5.91 -20.68
N VAL A 95 2.14 6.20 -19.40
CA VAL A 95 1.71 7.51 -18.91
C VAL A 95 2.78 8.10 -18.00
N THR A 96 2.85 9.43 -17.91
CA THR A 96 3.84 10.12 -17.07
C THR A 96 3.16 10.92 -15.97
N VAL A 97 3.57 10.67 -14.73
CA VAL A 97 3.17 11.43 -13.55
C VAL A 97 4.33 12.36 -13.16
N LYS A 98 4.08 13.68 -13.16
CA LYS A 98 5.04 14.68 -12.70
C LYS A 98 4.83 14.94 -11.22
N VAL A 99 5.92 15.03 -10.46
CA VAL A 99 5.88 15.26 -9.01
C VAL A 99 6.92 16.32 -8.63
N PRO A 100 6.53 17.41 -7.96
CA PRO A 100 7.47 18.46 -7.57
C PRO A 100 8.50 17.96 -6.54
N ALA A 101 9.65 18.62 -6.48
CA ALA A 101 10.68 18.36 -5.46
C ALA A 101 10.11 18.43 -4.03
N ASN A 102 10.44 17.45 -3.19
CA ASN A 102 9.93 17.32 -1.81
C ASN A 102 8.39 17.47 -1.69
N GLY A 103 7.66 17.03 -2.71
CA GLY A 103 6.21 17.16 -2.78
C GLY A 103 5.51 15.89 -3.20
N GLU A 104 4.22 16.00 -3.52
CA GLU A 104 3.38 14.88 -3.89
C GLU A 104 2.40 15.24 -5.01
N THR A 105 2.00 14.21 -5.76
CA THR A 105 0.92 14.27 -6.75
C THR A 105 -0.11 13.23 -6.38
N LYS A 106 -1.33 13.69 -6.08
CA LYS A 106 -2.50 12.86 -5.77
C LYS A 106 -3.29 12.60 -7.04
N LEU A 107 -3.45 11.33 -7.41
CA LEU A 107 -4.08 10.93 -8.68
C LEU A 107 -5.62 10.89 -8.60
N GLU A 108 -6.16 10.90 -7.37
CA GLU A 108 -7.57 11.13 -7.09
C GLU A 108 -8.03 12.56 -7.41
N ASP A 109 -7.14 13.55 -7.37
CA ASP A 109 -7.47 14.93 -7.71
C ASP A 109 -7.74 15.08 -9.21
N ASP A 110 -8.82 15.77 -9.58
CA ASP A 110 -9.17 15.97 -10.99
C ASP A 110 -8.09 16.73 -11.78
N ALA A 111 -7.32 17.60 -11.11
CA ALA A 111 -6.20 18.31 -11.73
C ALA A 111 -5.04 17.38 -12.16
N ASN A 112 -4.92 16.21 -11.54
CA ASN A 112 -3.85 15.22 -11.77
C ASN A 112 -4.39 13.93 -12.41
N LYS A 113 -5.64 13.96 -12.89
CA LYS A 113 -6.31 12.80 -13.48
C LYS A 113 -5.44 12.19 -14.58
N THR A 114 -5.02 10.95 -14.34
CA THR A 114 -4.20 10.17 -15.26
C THR A 114 -4.96 8.91 -15.65
N VAL A 115 -5.04 8.64 -16.95
CA VAL A 115 -5.79 7.49 -17.50
C VAL A 115 -4.90 6.74 -18.47
N ILE A 116 -4.84 5.41 -18.31
CA ILE A 116 -4.28 4.48 -19.27
C ILE A 116 -5.40 4.05 -20.20
N THR A 117 -5.24 4.31 -21.50
CA THR A 117 -6.16 3.87 -22.54
C THR A 117 -5.75 2.51 -23.09
N ASN A 118 -6.72 1.69 -23.51
CA ASN A 118 -6.50 0.35 -24.04
C ASN A 118 -5.69 -0.55 -23.08
N LEU A 119 -6.02 -0.52 -21.78
CA LEU A 119 -5.41 -1.41 -20.78
C LEU A 119 -5.66 -2.88 -21.16
N GLY A 120 -6.90 -3.21 -21.50
CA GLY A 120 -7.28 -4.57 -21.93
C GLY A 120 -7.25 -5.61 -20.80
N ILE A 121 -7.32 -5.16 -19.54
CA ILE A 121 -7.26 -6.00 -18.33
C ILE A 121 -8.53 -5.74 -17.54
N LYS A 122 -9.20 -6.81 -17.13
CA LYS A 122 -10.54 -6.73 -16.51
C LYS A 122 -10.46 -6.38 -15.02
N PRO A 123 -11.52 -5.77 -14.45
CA PRO A 123 -11.67 -5.67 -13.01
C PRO A 123 -11.53 -7.03 -12.31
N GLY A 124 -10.88 -7.05 -11.15
CA GLY A 124 -10.56 -8.26 -10.38
C GLY A 124 -9.26 -8.95 -10.78
N GLU A 125 -8.63 -8.53 -11.89
CA GLU A 125 -7.30 -8.97 -12.30
C GLU A 125 -6.22 -8.00 -11.83
N HIS A 126 -4.96 -8.38 -12.00
CA HIS A 126 -3.81 -7.52 -11.76
C HIS A 126 -3.09 -7.23 -13.06
N ALA A 127 -2.67 -5.98 -13.23
CA ALA A 127 -1.90 -5.50 -14.35
C ALA A 127 -0.41 -5.48 -14.03
N GLU A 128 0.37 -6.27 -14.76
CA GLU A 128 1.83 -6.19 -14.71
C GLU A 128 2.29 -4.82 -15.20
N THR A 129 2.89 -4.06 -14.28
CA THR A 129 3.18 -2.64 -14.47
C THR A 129 4.65 -2.34 -14.26
N THR A 130 5.25 -1.66 -15.23
CA THR A 130 6.62 -1.17 -15.17
C THR A 130 6.61 0.31 -14.76
N PHE A 131 7.40 0.62 -13.75
CA PHE A 131 7.62 1.95 -13.20
C PHE A 131 9.05 2.38 -13.50
N THR A 132 9.22 3.50 -14.19
CA THR A 132 10.54 4.00 -14.57
C THR A 132 10.68 5.47 -14.19
N THR A 133 11.76 5.80 -13.48
CA THR A 133 12.12 7.18 -13.18
C THR A 133 13.63 7.29 -12.96
N SER A 134 14.24 8.38 -13.39
CA SER A 134 15.68 8.66 -13.17
C SER A 134 16.60 7.50 -13.58
N GLY A 135 16.23 6.75 -14.62
CA GLY A 135 16.97 5.57 -15.09
C GLY A 135 16.81 4.29 -14.25
N ALA A 136 16.09 4.35 -13.13
CA ALA A 136 15.71 3.18 -12.34
C ALA A 136 14.37 2.62 -12.81
N THR A 137 14.26 1.29 -12.80
CA THR A 137 13.05 0.57 -13.21
C THR A 137 12.65 -0.44 -12.15
N GLN A 138 11.34 -0.56 -11.88
CA GLN A 138 10.75 -1.61 -11.06
C GLN A 138 9.50 -2.17 -11.74
N ASN A 139 9.25 -3.46 -11.57
CA ASN A 139 8.03 -4.12 -12.04
C ASN A 139 7.18 -4.51 -10.84
N PHE A 140 5.89 -4.29 -10.92
CA PHE A 140 4.94 -4.68 -9.87
C PHE A 140 3.58 -5.04 -10.46
N SER A 141 2.87 -5.94 -9.79
CA SER A 141 1.51 -6.34 -10.15
C SER A 141 0.50 -5.40 -9.48
N VAL A 142 -0.20 -4.58 -10.26
CA VAL A 142 -1.11 -3.53 -9.77
C VAL A 142 -2.56 -3.99 -9.91
N PRO A 143 -3.38 -3.95 -8.84
CA PRO A 143 -4.76 -4.39 -8.90
C PRO A 143 -5.63 -3.49 -9.80
N VAL A 144 -6.54 -4.12 -10.52
CA VAL A 144 -7.54 -3.47 -11.37
C VAL A 144 -8.91 -3.65 -10.72
N VAL A 145 -9.59 -2.56 -10.42
CA VAL A 145 -10.90 -2.54 -9.75
C VAL A 145 -11.94 -1.79 -10.59
N ASP A 146 -13.23 -1.96 -10.26
CA ASP A 146 -14.34 -1.26 -10.90
C ASP A 146 -15.17 -0.44 -9.89
N GLY A 147 -16.28 0.10 -10.36
CA GLY A 147 -17.24 0.85 -9.54
C GLY A 147 -18.22 -0.01 -8.74
N THR A 148 -17.98 -1.31 -8.53
CA THR A 148 -18.83 -2.15 -7.68
C THR A 148 -18.97 -1.52 -6.29
N LEU A 149 -17.82 -1.13 -5.71
CA LEU A 149 -17.75 -0.35 -4.49
C LEU A 149 -18.07 1.13 -4.76
N ALA A 150 -18.87 1.74 -3.88
CA ALA A 150 -19.44 3.06 -4.11
C ALA A 150 -18.37 4.17 -4.17
N GLU A 151 -17.32 4.02 -3.37
CA GLU A 151 -16.14 4.87 -3.29
C GLU A 151 -15.36 4.94 -4.61
N TYR A 152 -15.45 3.93 -5.49
CA TYR A 152 -14.72 3.90 -6.76
C TYR A 152 -15.51 4.44 -7.95
N ARG A 153 -16.82 4.63 -7.81
CA ARG A 153 -17.71 5.02 -8.92
C ARG A 153 -17.35 6.36 -9.56
N ALA A 154 -16.87 7.31 -8.77
CA ALA A 154 -16.44 8.62 -9.25
C ALA A 154 -15.17 8.55 -10.13
N PHE A 155 -14.40 7.47 -10.01
CA PHE A 155 -13.13 7.29 -10.69
C PHE A 155 -13.23 6.43 -11.96
N VAL A 156 -14.38 5.78 -12.20
CA VAL A 156 -14.62 4.95 -13.39
C VAL A 156 -14.59 5.80 -14.67
N PRO A 157 -13.68 5.53 -15.62
CA PRO A 157 -13.67 6.20 -16.91
C PRO A 157 -14.98 5.98 -17.68
N GLY A 158 -15.57 7.07 -18.19
CA GLY A 158 -16.89 7.04 -18.84
C GLY A 158 -18.08 7.05 -17.88
N GLY A 159 -17.84 6.99 -16.57
CA GLY A 159 -18.87 6.96 -15.53
C GLY A 159 -19.36 5.55 -15.20
N TYR A 160 -19.95 5.41 -14.02
CA TYR A 160 -20.49 4.15 -13.52
C TYR A 160 -21.92 3.90 -14.02
N THR A 161 -22.21 2.70 -14.55
CA THR A 161 -23.49 2.36 -15.19
C THR A 161 -24.40 1.44 -14.35
N GLY A 162 -23.94 0.91 -13.21
CA GLY A 162 -24.76 0.06 -12.33
C GLY A 162 -24.76 -1.43 -12.66
N THR A 163 -24.40 -1.81 -13.89
CA THR A 163 -24.51 -3.20 -14.40
C THR A 163 -23.74 -4.22 -13.54
N SER A 164 -22.57 -3.85 -13.01
CA SER A 164 -21.76 -4.70 -12.11
C SER A 164 -22.45 -5.03 -10.77
N THR A 165 -23.51 -4.33 -10.37
CA THR A 165 -24.22 -4.62 -9.10
C THR A 165 -25.53 -5.38 -9.27
N ASP A 166 -26.00 -5.62 -10.49
CA ASP A 166 -27.31 -6.25 -10.75
C ASP A 166 -27.40 -7.68 -10.18
N HIS A 167 -26.27 -8.37 -10.10
CA HIS A 167 -26.16 -9.73 -9.57
C HIS A 167 -25.96 -9.78 -8.04
N LEU A 168 -25.71 -8.64 -7.39
CA LEU A 168 -25.52 -8.52 -5.94
C LEU A 168 -26.86 -8.37 -5.20
N LYS A 169 -27.86 -9.18 -5.57
CA LYS A 169 -29.12 -9.23 -4.84
C LYS A 169 -28.98 -10.21 -3.68
N PRO A 170 -29.24 -9.80 -2.43
CA PRO A 170 -29.29 -10.73 -1.32
C PRO A 170 -30.26 -11.87 -1.67
N SER A 171 -29.82 -13.11 -1.47
CA SER A 171 -30.76 -14.24 -1.49
C SER A 171 -31.86 -13.95 -0.46
N PRO A 172 -33.14 -14.28 -0.74
CA PRO A 172 -34.20 -14.09 0.23
C PRO A 172 -33.79 -14.74 1.55
N ALA A 173 -33.85 -13.98 2.64
CA ALA A 173 -33.65 -14.56 3.96
C ALA A 173 -34.71 -15.65 4.15
N THR A 174 -34.28 -16.90 4.33
CA THR A 174 -35.18 -17.95 4.78
C THR A 174 -35.69 -17.54 6.15
N SER A 175 -36.93 -17.06 6.22
CA SER A 175 -37.63 -16.79 7.46
C SER A 175 -37.99 -18.14 8.11
N GLY A 176 -36.99 -18.80 8.68
CA GLY A 176 -37.13 -20.03 9.45
C GLY A 176 -37.06 -19.70 10.94
N HIS A 177 -38.21 -19.81 11.60
CA HIS A 177 -38.31 -20.00 13.05
C HIS A 177 -37.76 -21.36 13.46
#